data_AF-A0AA90YQ79-F1
#
_entry.id   AF-A0AA90YQ79-F1
#
_cell.length_a   1.000
_cell.length_b   1.000
_cell.length_c   1.000
_cell.angle_alpha   90.00
_cell.angle_beta   90.00
_cell.angle_gamma   90.00
#
_symmetry.space_group_name_H-M   'P 1'
#
loop_
_entity.id
_entity.type
_entity.pdbx_description
1 polymer ?
#
loop_
_entity_poly.entity_id
_entity_poly.type
_entity_poly.pdbx_seq_one_letter_code
_entity_poly.pdbx_strand_id
1 'polypeptide(L)' 'MAHADAAAHLPKILPGTVMAIVLAGLVGFAVGQSRPAVFSGPQAQASPTVEDWHGNVRRSHWSE' A
#
# COMPACT_ATOMS: atom_id res chain seq x y z
N MET A 1 -0.59 -46.53 -23.46
CA MET A 1 -0.33 -45.26 -22.74
C MET A 1 0.12 -44.25 -23.77
N ALA A 2 -0.75 -43.31 -24.16
CA ALA A 2 -0.40 -42.25 -25.10
C ALA A 2 0.04 -41.03 -24.30
N HIS A 3 1.27 -40.58 -24.50
CA HIS A 3 1.78 -39.34 -23.93
C HIS A 3 1.03 -38.18 -24.58
N ALA A 4 0.20 -37.49 -23.80
CA ALA A 4 -0.42 -36.25 -24.22
C ALA A 4 0.70 -35.22 -24.41
N ASP A 5 0.92 -34.83 -25.66
CA ASP A 5 1.83 -33.76 -26.03
C ASP A 5 1.19 -32.46 -25.52
N ALA A 6 1.62 -32.03 -24.32
CA ALA A 6 1.22 -30.76 -23.75
C ALA A 6 1.94 -29.65 -24.52
N ALA A 7 1.46 -29.37 -25.74
CA ALA A 7 1.88 -28.21 -26.50
C ALA A 7 1.64 -26.98 -25.61
N ALA A 8 2.73 -26.35 -25.18
CA ALA A 8 2.70 -25.14 -24.38
C ALA A 8 1.97 -24.06 -25.20
N HIS A 9 0.69 -23.85 -24.92
CA HIS A 9 -0.08 -22.73 -25.44
C HIS A 9 0.45 -21.45 -24.80
N LEU A 10 1.55 -20.93 -25.35
CA LEU A 10 2.00 -19.58 -25.00
C LEU A 10 0.88 -18.62 -25.40
N PRO A 11 0.31 -17.86 -24.45
CA PRO A 11 -0.76 -16.94 -24.75
C PRO A 11 -0.24 -15.89 -25.73
N LYS A 12 -0.88 -15.82 -26.91
CA LYS A 12 -0.56 -14.83 -27.92
C LYS A 12 -0.99 -13.47 -27.37
N ILE A 13 -0.04 -12.69 -26.86
CA ILE A 13 -0.32 -11.34 -26.38
C ILE A 13 -0.59 -10.47 -27.61
N LEU A 14 -1.85 -10.09 -27.79
CA LEU A 14 -2.24 -9.18 -28.87
C LEU A 14 -1.80 -7.76 -28.52
N PRO A 15 -1.33 -6.96 -29.50
CA PRO A 15 -0.97 -5.56 -29.28
C PRO A 15 -2.10 -4.75 -28.63
N GLY A 16 -3.36 -5.08 -28.94
CA GLY A 16 -4.54 -4.48 -28.32
C GLY A 16 -4.64 -4.74 -26.81
N THR A 17 -4.21 -5.91 -26.34
CA THR A 17 -4.19 -6.25 -24.91
C THR A 17 -3.18 -5.39 -24.16
N VAL A 18 -2.00 -5.18 -24.75
CA VAL A 18 -0.97 -4.29 -24.17
C VAL A 18 -1.51 -2.87 -24.06
N MET A 19 -2.15 -2.38 -25.12
CA MET A 19 -2.69 -1.02 -25.12
C MET A 19 -3.83 -0.83 -24.11
N ALA A 20 -4.70 -1.84 -23.96
CA ALA A 20 -5.76 -1.82 -22.95
C ALA A 20 -5.19 -1.74 -21.52
N ILE A 21 -4.12 -2.48 -21.21
CA ILE A 21 -3.46 -2.43 -19.91
C ILE A 21 -2.85 -1.05 -19.64
N VAL A 22 -2.16 -0.48 -20.64
CA VAL A 22 -1.55 0.86 -20.52
C VAL A 22 -2.61 1.92 -20.27
N LEU A 23 -3.73 1.88 -21.00
CA LEU A 23 -4.85 2.81 -20.83
C LEU A 23 -5.50 2.66 -19.45
N ALA A 24 -5.76 1.42 -19.02
CA ALA A 24 -6.33 1.16 -17.69
C ALA A 24 -5.41 1.69 -16.58
N GLY A 25 -4.09 1.51 -16.71
CA GLY A 25 -3.09 2.04 -15.80
C GLY A 25 -3.10 3.58 -15.75
N LEU A 26 -3.15 4.24 -16.91
CA LEU A 26 -3.24 5.71 -17.00
C LEU A 26 -4.50 6.26 -16.31
N VAL A 27 -5.65 5.65 -16.56
CA VAL A 27 -6.92 6.06 -15.93
C VAL A 27 -6.86 5.83 -14.42
N GLY A 28 -6.40 4.65 -13.97
CA GLY A 28 -6.26 4.34 -12.55
C GLY A 28 -5.30 5.29 -11.83
N PHE A 29 -4.19 5.66 -12.48
CA PHE A 29 -3.25 6.64 -11.97
C PHE A 29 -3.87 8.03 -11.83
N ALA A 30 -4.54 8.53 -12.88
CA ALA A 30 -5.20 9.83 -12.85
C ALA A 30 -6.28 9.90 -11.75
N VAL A 31 -7.08 8.85 -11.61
CA VAL A 31 -8.07 8.73 -10.52
C VAL A 31 -7.37 8.69 -9.15
N GLY A 32 -6.25 7.97 -9.02
CA GLY A 32 -5.45 7.95 -7.80
C GLY A 32 -4.92 9.33 -7.40
N GLN A 33 -4.45 10.13 -8.36
CA GLN A 33 -3.98 11.50 -8.13
C GLN A 33 -5.10 12.47 -7.72
N SER A 34 -6.33 12.22 -8.16
CA SER A 34 -7.50 13.05 -7.78
C SER A 34 -7.92 12.89 -6.32
N ARG A 35 -7.40 11.86 -5.62
CA ARG A 35 -7.69 11.66 -4.20
C ARG A 35 -6.76 12.54 -3.38
N PRO A 36 -7.29 13.34 -2.43
CA PRO A 36 -6.44 14.03 -1.48
C PRO A 36 -5.62 12.98 -0.71
N ALA A 37 -4.30 13.14 -0.69
CA ALA A 37 -3.46 12.37 0.18
C ALA A 37 -3.81 12.77 1.61
N VAL A 38 -4.68 11.99 2.26
CA VAL A 38 -4.83 12.04 3.70
C VAL A 38 -3.53 11.43 4.26
N PHE A 39 -2.49 12.26 4.31
CA PHE A 39 -1.40 12.04 5.23
C PHE A 39 -2.03 12.14 6.61
N SER A 40 -2.45 11.00 7.15
CA SER A 40 -2.40 10.80 8.59
C SER A 40 -0.92 10.92 8.95
N GLY A 41 -0.44 12.16 9.14
CA GLY A 41 0.82 12.41 9.83
C GLY A 41 0.80 11.62 11.14
N PRO A 42 1.97 11.28 11.73
CA PRO A 42 2.07 10.38 12.88
C PRO A 42 0.96 10.74 13.85
N GLN A 43 -0.08 9.91 13.88
CA GLN A 43 -1.27 10.15 14.69
C GLN A 43 -0.69 10.18 16.07
N ALA A 44 -0.55 11.37 16.66
CA ALA A 44 0.33 11.66 17.80
C ALA A 44 0.28 10.44 18.71
N GLN A 45 1.27 9.56 18.57
CA GLN A 45 1.21 8.27 19.25
C GLN A 45 1.26 8.71 20.68
N ALA A 46 0.13 8.57 21.39
CA ALA A 46 0.03 8.98 22.76
C ALA A 46 1.23 8.33 23.43
N SER A 47 2.23 9.15 23.75
CA SER A 47 3.51 8.64 24.25
C SER A 47 3.11 7.78 25.43
N PRO A 48 3.41 6.47 25.42
CA PRO A 48 2.97 5.61 26.50
C PRO A 48 3.48 6.27 27.77
N THR A 49 2.56 6.56 28.68
CA THR A 49 2.91 7.12 29.98
C THR A 49 3.90 6.15 30.60
N VAL A 50 5.18 6.52 30.65
CA VAL A 50 6.21 5.64 31.23
C VAL A 50 5.98 5.67 32.74
N GLU A 51 5.19 4.70 33.19
CA GLU A 51 5.04 4.35 34.60
C GLU A 51 6.34 3.69 35.04
N ASP A 52 6.92 4.17 36.14
CA ASP A 52 8.02 3.42 36.75
C ASP A 52 7.52 2.08 37.32
N TRP A 53 8.42 1.17 37.68
CA TRP A 53 8.08 -0.15 38.22
C TRP A 53 7.23 -0.09 39.51
N HIS A 54 7.13 1.10 40.13
CA HIS A 54 6.32 1.36 41.32
C HIS A 54 4.97 2.02 40.98
N GLY A 55 4.63 2.18 39.69
CA GLY A 55 3.38 2.80 39.23
C GLY A 55 3.39 4.33 39.28
N ASN A 56 4.55 4.96 39.46
CA ASN A 56 4.67 6.41 39.48
C ASN A 56 4.79 6.93 38.04
N VAL A 57 3.78 7.69 37.62
CA VAL A 57 3.77 8.38 36.32
C VAL A 57 4.69 9.60 36.37
N ARG A 58 5.79 9.59 35.62
CA ARG A 58 6.64 10.78 35.44
C ARG A 58 6.01 11.74 34.43
N ARG A 59 5.23 12.72 34.91
CA ARG A 59 4.82 13.88 34.09
C ARG A 59 6.00 14.85 33.96
N SER A 60 6.73 14.80 32.84
CA SER A 60 7.70 15.85 32.53
C SER A 60 6.95 17.08 32.01
N HIS A 61 6.71 18.05 32.89
CA HIS A 61 6.24 19.37 32.52
C HIS A 61 7.46 20.22 32.15
N TRP A 62 7.88 20.17 30.88
CA TRP A 62 8.75 21.23 30.36
C TRP A 62 7.83 22.33 29.84
N SER A 63 7.81 23.46 30.54
CA SER A 63 7.29 24.71 30.01
C SER A 63 8.35 25.31 29.07
N GLU A 64 7.96 25.62 27.84
CA GLU A 64 8.66 26.56 26.97
C GLU A 64 7.82 27.84 26.86
#